data_AF-A0A7J4JZ80-F1
#
_entry.id   AF-A0A7J4JZ80-F1
#
_cell.length_a   1.000
_cell.length_b   1.000
_cell.length_c   1.000
_cell.angle_alpha   90.00
_cell.angle_beta   90.00
_cell.angle_gamma   90.00
#
_symmetry.space_group_name_H-M   'P 1'
#
loop_
_entity.id
_entity.type
_entity.pdbx_description
1 polymer ?
#
loop_
_entity_poly.entity_id
_entity_poly.type
_entity_poly.pdbx_seq_one_letter_code
_entity_poly.pdbx_strand_id
1 'polypeptide(L)'
;AEKKSVLKTALKFGIPAVFAVFLIWGFYSKGFSGGLNVIAWWIIITGVFSAIGALIARAHPLSILTAFVAAPFTTLHPALASGWFAAAAEAKFRKPKVKDFETLNKLNGYRDFQKNNVTHLLIVAAFTNIGSTIGVIIALPYLVKLLF
;
A
#
# COMPACT_ATOMS: atom_id res chain seq x y z
N ALA A 1 -27.97 -1.54 -18.96
CA ALA A 1 -26.50 -1.40 -18.97
C ALA A 1 -25.97 -0.58 -17.77
N GLU A 2 -26.70 0.42 -17.28
CA GLU A 2 -26.31 1.32 -16.17
C GLU A 2 -26.04 0.66 -14.81
N LYS A 3 -26.87 -0.29 -14.37
CA LYS A 3 -26.70 -0.96 -13.04
C LYS A 3 -25.36 -1.68 -12.88
N LYS A 4 -24.74 -2.19 -13.96
CA LYS A 4 -23.40 -2.82 -13.91
C LYS A 4 -22.28 -1.80 -13.69
N SER A 5 -22.48 -0.53 -14.03
CA SER A 5 -21.50 0.55 -13.84
C SER A 5 -21.47 1.04 -12.39
N VAL A 6 -22.65 1.22 -11.79
CA VAL A 6 -22.80 1.65 -10.39
C VAL A 6 -22.26 0.57 -9.43
N LEU A 7 -22.56 -0.71 -9.69
CA LEU A 7 -22.06 -1.82 -8.87
C LEU A 7 -20.53 -1.94 -8.89
N LYS A 8 -19.90 -1.74 -10.07
CA LYS A 8 -18.44 -1.71 -10.20
C LYS A 8 -17.80 -0.51 -9.51
N THR A 9 -18.50 0.62 -9.47
CA THR A 9 -18.04 1.84 -8.79
C THR A 9 -18.15 1.66 -7.27
N ALA A 10 -19.27 1.13 -6.79
CA ALA A 10 -19.46 0.80 -5.38
C ALA A 10 -18.43 -0.21 -4.86
N LEU A 11 -18.07 -1.22 -5.66
CA LEU A 11 -17.03 -2.20 -5.29
C LEU A 11 -15.65 -1.55 -5.10
N LYS A 12 -15.30 -0.57 -5.94
CA LYS A 12 -14.03 0.17 -5.86
C LYS A 12 -13.95 1.01 -4.58
N PHE A 13 -15.07 1.57 -4.13
CA PHE A 13 -15.15 2.37 -2.91
C PHE A 13 -15.51 1.55 -1.65
N GLY A 14 -15.47 0.22 -1.72
CA GLY A 14 -15.78 -0.65 -0.58
C GLY A 14 -14.86 -0.40 0.62
N ILE A 15 -13.54 -0.41 0.42
CA ILE A 15 -12.57 -0.18 1.51
C ILE A 15 -12.72 1.24 2.12
N PRO A 16 -12.77 2.32 1.31
CA PRO A 16 -13.01 3.67 1.84
C PRO A 16 -14.32 3.79 2.62
N ALA A 17 -15.40 3.20 2.12
CA ALA A 17 -16.70 3.24 2.77
C ALA A 17 -16.67 2.51 4.12
N VAL A 18 -16.07 1.31 4.17
CA VAL A 18 -15.90 0.55 5.43
C VAL A 18 -15.06 1.32 6.44
N PHE A 19 -13.95 1.93 6.00
CA PHE A 19 -13.13 2.77 6.87
C PHE A 19 -13.92 3.98 7.40
N ALA A 20 -14.71 4.65 6.56
CA ALA A 20 -15.55 5.76 6.98
C ALA A 20 -16.60 5.34 8.02
N VAL A 21 -17.21 4.15 7.89
CA VAL A 21 -18.13 3.61 8.89
C VAL A 21 -17.43 3.39 10.23
N PHE A 22 -16.24 2.78 10.25
CA PHE A 22 -15.48 2.62 11.49
C PHE A 22 -15.08 3.94 12.12
N LEU A 23 -14.73 4.93 11.29
CA LEU A 23 -14.38 6.26 11.75
C LEU A 23 -15.58 6.94 12.44
N ILE A 24 -16.73 6.99 11.77
CA ILE A 24 -17.97 7.59 12.30
C ILE A 24 -18.41 6.85 13.56
N TRP A 25 -18.37 5.51 13.54
CA TRP A 25 -18.72 4.70 14.71
C TRP A 25 -17.75 4.93 15.87
N GLY A 26 -16.46 5.10 15.61
CA GLY A 26 -15.46 5.41 16.62
C GLY A 26 -15.69 6.74 17.31
N PHE A 27 -16.05 7.78 16.54
CA PHE A 27 -16.45 9.07 17.10
C PHE A 27 -17.76 8.99 17.89
N TYR A 28 -18.73 8.21 17.41
CA TYR A 28 -20.03 8.07 18.06
C TYR A 28 -19.97 7.27 19.37
N SER A 29 -19.26 6.13 19.37
CA SER A 29 -19.22 5.20 20.51
C SER A 29 -18.23 5.59 21.60
N LYS A 30 -17.04 6.07 21.22
CA LYS A 30 -15.93 6.34 22.14
C LYS A 30 -15.45 7.80 22.10
N GLY A 31 -16.23 8.69 21.49
CA GLY A 31 -15.94 10.12 21.39
C GLY A 31 -14.69 10.43 20.55
N PHE A 32 -14.10 11.60 20.78
CA PHE A 32 -12.94 12.09 20.03
C PHE A 32 -11.72 11.15 20.09
N SER A 33 -11.47 10.56 21.26
CA SER A 33 -10.39 9.58 21.46
C SER A 33 -10.60 8.32 20.61
N GLY A 34 -11.84 7.82 20.50
CA GLY A 34 -12.18 6.67 19.67
C GLY A 34 -11.85 6.88 18.19
N GLY A 35 -12.31 8.01 17.63
CA GLY A 35 -12.02 8.37 16.24
C GLY A 35 -10.53 8.51 15.96
N LEU A 36 -9.78 9.17 16.86
CA LEU A 36 -8.32 9.27 16.74
C LEU A 36 -7.62 7.91 16.78
N ASN A 37 -8.06 7.01 17.67
CA ASN A 37 -7.49 5.66 17.74
C ASN A 37 -7.72 4.87 16.44
N VAL A 38 -8.89 4.99 15.82
CA VAL A 38 -9.18 4.36 14.51
C VAL A 38 -8.22 4.86 13.44
N ILE A 39 -8.00 6.18 13.35
CA ILE A 39 -7.06 6.79 12.39
C ILE A 39 -5.64 6.31 12.66
N ALA A 40 -5.19 6.38 13.91
CA ALA A 40 -3.84 6.02 14.31
C ALA A 40 -3.53 4.55 13.98
N TRP A 41 -4.41 3.63 14.36
CA TRP A 41 -4.21 2.20 14.08
C TRP A 41 -4.32 1.85 12.61
N TRP A 42 -5.18 2.54 11.85
CA TRP A 42 -5.22 2.39 10.40
C TRP A 42 -3.89 2.76 9.76
N ILE A 43 -3.34 3.93 10.11
CA ILE A 43 -2.05 4.40 9.62
C ILE A 43 -0.93 3.44 10.00
N ILE A 44 -0.86 3.04 11.27
CA ILE A 44 0.20 2.17 11.78
C ILE A 44 0.16 0.81 11.09
N ILE A 45 -1.00 0.14 11.05
CA ILE A 45 -1.09 -1.22 10.51
C ILE A 45 -0.82 -1.19 8.99
N THR A 46 -1.51 -0.34 8.24
CA THR A 46 -1.34 -0.30 6.77
C THR A 46 0.06 0.16 6.37
N GLY A 47 0.59 1.17 7.06
CA GLY A 47 1.94 1.70 6.85
C GLY A 47 3.03 0.66 7.17
N VAL A 48 2.99 0.04 8.36
CA VAL A 48 4.02 -0.93 8.79
C VAL A 48 4.05 -2.13 7.85
N PHE A 49 2.91 -2.72 7.50
CA PHE A 49 2.92 -3.88 6.61
C PHE A 49 3.41 -3.52 5.20
N SER A 50 3.09 -2.33 4.70
CA SER A 50 3.61 -1.85 3.41
C SER A 50 5.13 -1.60 3.46
N ALA A 51 5.63 -1.01 4.56
CA ALA A 51 7.06 -0.82 4.81
C ALA A 51 7.82 -2.15 4.94
N ILE A 52 7.23 -3.16 5.60
CA ILE A 52 7.79 -4.52 5.66
C ILE A 52 7.89 -5.10 4.25
N GLY A 53 6.88 -4.92 3.41
CA GLY A 53 6.94 -5.31 2.00
C GLY A 53 8.13 -4.66 1.28
N ALA A 54 8.28 -3.35 1.40
CA ALA A 54 9.41 -2.61 0.82
C ALA A 54 10.77 -3.09 1.38
N LEU A 55 10.84 -3.40 2.68
CA LEU A 55 12.03 -3.93 3.34
C LEU A 55 12.42 -5.31 2.80
N ILE A 56 11.44 -6.21 2.61
CA ILE A 56 11.67 -7.54 2.01
C ILE A 56 12.19 -7.40 0.58
N ALA A 57 11.69 -6.42 -0.16
CA ALA A 57 12.18 -6.07 -1.50
C ALA A 57 13.58 -5.44 -1.51
N ARG A 58 14.18 -5.18 -0.33
CA ARG A 58 15.49 -4.52 -0.16
C ARG A 58 15.51 -3.10 -0.74
N ALA A 59 14.39 -2.40 -0.61
CA ALA A 59 14.29 -1.00 -1.00
C ALA A 59 15.18 -0.10 -0.13
N HIS A 60 15.53 1.06 -0.67
CA HIS A 60 16.24 2.10 0.06
C HIS A 60 15.42 2.58 1.28
N PRO A 61 16.05 2.98 2.40
CA PRO A 61 15.33 3.44 3.60
C PRO A 61 14.29 4.55 3.36
N LEU A 62 14.59 5.48 2.45
CA LEU A 62 13.61 6.52 2.07
C LEU A 62 12.42 5.94 1.32
N SER A 63 12.62 4.92 0.48
CA SER A 63 11.55 4.23 -0.24
C SER A 63 10.63 3.49 0.73
N ILE A 64 11.21 2.87 1.78
CA ILE A 64 10.47 2.24 2.88
C ILE A 64 9.61 3.27 3.62
N LEU A 65 10.18 4.45 3.93
CA LEU A 65 9.42 5.53 4.55
C LEU A 65 8.28 6.03 3.65
N THR A 66 8.53 6.14 2.34
CA THR A 66 7.47 6.54 1.40
C THR A 66 6.36 5.49 1.30
N ALA A 67 6.69 4.19 1.36
CA ALA A 67 5.71 3.12 1.42
C ALA A 67 4.83 3.24 2.67
N PHE A 68 5.44 3.46 3.83
CA PHE A 68 4.74 3.65 5.10
C PHE A 68 3.74 4.81 5.04
N VAL A 69 4.18 5.97 4.56
CA VAL A 69 3.34 7.18 4.50
C VAL A 69 2.27 7.07 3.41
N ALA A 70 2.59 6.50 2.25
CA ALA A 70 1.64 6.41 1.14
C ALA A 70 0.52 5.39 1.40
N ALA A 71 0.83 4.25 2.06
CA ALA A 71 -0.11 3.16 2.29
C ALA A 71 -1.50 3.60 2.80
N PRO A 72 -1.65 4.33 3.92
CA PRO A 72 -2.96 4.70 4.46
C PRO A 72 -3.80 5.55 3.51
N PHE A 73 -3.17 6.36 2.65
CA PHE A 73 -3.89 7.16 1.66
C PHE A 73 -4.27 6.34 0.43
N THR A 74 -3.36 5.48 -0.03
CA THR A 74 -3.59 4.66 -1.22
C THR A 74 -4.65 3.58 -1.00
N THR A 75 -4.76 3.02 0.21
CA THR A 75 -5.82 2.05 0.54
C THR A 75 -7.21 2.68 0.55
N LEU A 76 -7.30 3.99 0.74
CA LEU A 76 -8.54 4.77 0.67
C LEU A 76 -8.85 5.30 -0.74
N HIS A 77 -7.96 5.10 -1.71
CA HIS A 77 -8.19 5.53 -3.08
C HIS A 77 -7.96 4.38 -4.06
N PRO A 78 -9.01 3.82 -4.68
CA PRO A 78 -8.90 2.59 -5.48
C PRO A 78 -7.99 2.69 -6.71
N ALA A 79 -7.68 3.90 -7.17
CA ALA A 79 -6.74 4.10 -8.29
C ALA A 79 -5.27 4.26 -7.86
N LEU A 80 -4.97 4.37 -6.56
CA LEU A 80 -3.62 4.59 -6.06
C LEU A 80 -3.09 3.30 -5.43
N ALA A 81 -1.80 3.02 -5.63
CA ALA A 81 -1.12 1.91 -4.97
C ALA A 81 0.18 2.40 -4.34
N SER A 82 0.41 2.06 -3.07
CA SER A 82 1.58 2.51 -2.32
C SER A 82 2.90 2.08 -2.96
N GLY A 83 2.91 0.95 -3.68
CA GLY A 83 4.06 0.46 -4.40
C GLY A 83 4.53 1.38 -5.52
N TRP A 84 3.65 2.12 -6.19
CA TRP A 84 4.07 3.10 -7.20
C TRP A 84 4.82 4.26 -6.57
N PHE A 85 4.37 4.73 -5.40
CA PHE A 85 5.05 5.79 -4.67
C PHE A 85 6.42 5.32 -4.14
N ALA A 86 6.48 4.11 -3.59
CA ALA A 86 7.72 3.49 -3.11
C ALA A 86 8.72 3.26 -4.24
N ALA A 87 8.27 2.75 -5.39
CA ALA A 87 9.11 2.58 -6.56
C ALA A 87 9.54 3.92 -7.16
N ALA A 88 8.68 4.92 -7.21
CA ALA A 88 9.06 6.26 -7.68
C ALA A 88 10.13 6.90 -6.79
N ALA A 89 10.05 6.70 -5.47
CA ALA A 89 11.09 7.11 -4.53
C ALA A 89 12.40 6.33 -4.74
N GLU A 90 12.31 5.01 -4.93
CA GLU A 90 13.44 4.13 -5.20
C GLU A 90 14.16 4.50 -6.51
N ALA A 91 13.42 4.93 -7.54
CA ALA A 91 13.97 5.31 -8.84
C ALA A 91 14.95 6.49 -8.76
N LYS A 92 14.87 7.32 -7.71
CA LYS A 92 15.83 8.39 -7.46
C LYS A 92 17.22 7.85 -7.10
N PHE A 93 17.27 6.71 -6.41
CA PHE A 93 18.49 6.04 -5.99
C PHE A 93 18.98 5.02 -7.03
N ARG A 94 18.04 4.26 -7.61
CA ARG A 94 18.30 3.29 -8.67
C ARG A 94 17.72 3.77 -9.99
N LYS A 95 18.39 4.74 -10.60
CA LYS A 95 17.92 5.36 -11.85
C LYS A 95 17.89 4.33 -12.98
N PRO A 96 16.71 4.04 -13.57
CA PRO A 96 16.61 3.10 -14.68
C PRO A 96 17.31 3.68 -15.93
N LYS A 97 18.17 2.88 -16.57
CA LYS A 97 18.88 3.24 -17.80
C LYS A 97 18.34 2.45 -18.98
N VAL A 98 18.56 2.93 -20.21
CA VAL A 98 18.17 2.21 -21.43
C VAL A 98 18.74 0.78 -21.47
N LYS A 99 20.00 0.61 -21.06
CA LYS A 99 20.64 -0.72 -20.92
C LYS A 99 19.90 -1.67 -19.98
N ASP A 100 19.22 -1.14 -18.96
CA ASP A 100 18.42 -1.98 -18.05
C ASP A 100 17.19 -2.55 -18.78
N PHE A 101 16.63 -1.84 -19.75
CA PHE A 101 15.53 -2.36 -20.58
C PHE A 101 16.02 -3.41 -21.59
N GLU A 102 17.20 -3.21 -22.19
CA GLU A 102 17.79 -4.18 -23.13
C GLU A 102 18.17 -5.50 -22.46
N THR A 103 18.53 -5.45 -21.18
CA THR A 103 18.94 -6.63 -20.41
C THR A 103 17.77 -7.42 -19.84
N LEU A 104 16.52 -6.97 -19.99
CA LEU A 104 15.33 -7.68 -19.51
C LEU A 104 15.20 -9.09 -20.10
N ASN A 105 15.52 -9.26 -21.38
CA ASN A 105 15.45 -10.56 -22.06
C ASN A 105 16.55 -11.54 -21.62
N LYS A 106 17.52 -11.09 -20.82
CA LYS A 106 18.67 -11.90 -20.37
C LYS A 106 18.56 -12.30 -18.89
N LEU A 107 17.46 -11.94 -18.22
CA LEU A 107 17.23 -12.22 -16.80
C LEU A 107 16.76 -13.68 -16.63
N ASN A 108 17.53 -14.50 -15.90
CA ASN A 108 17.26 -15.94 -15.74
C ASN A 108 16.91 -16.35 -14.31
N GLY A 109 16.88 -15.43 -13.35
CA GLY A 109 16.48 -15.77 -11.98
C GLY A 109 16.24 -14.56 -11.06
N TYR A 110 15.68 -14.84 -9.88
CA TYR A 110 15.31 -13.84 -8.87
C TYR A 110 16.44 -12.86 -8.52
N ARG A 111 17.68 -13.37 -8.43
CA ARG A 111 18.87 -12.54 -8.17
C ARG A 111 19.15 -11.53 -9.28
N ASP A 112 18.84 -11.86 -10.53
CA ASP A 112 19.04 -10.97 -11.67
C ASP A 112 17.98 -9.86 -11.67
N PHE A 113 16.74 -10.19 -11.33
CA PHE A 113 15.68 -9.20 -11.16
C PHE A 113 15.98 -8.18 -10.05
N GLN A 114 16.67 -8.57 -8.97
CA GLN A 114 17.11 -7.62 -7.93
C GLN A 114 18.29 -6.75 -8.36
N LYS A 115 19.10 -7.19 -9.33
CA LYS A 115 20.28 -6.45 -9.81
C LYS A 115 19.92 -5.40 -10.86
N ASN A 116 18.97 -5.70 -11.73
CA ASN A 116 18.51 -4.76 -12.75
C ASN A 116 17.60 -3.68 -12.12
N ASN A 117 17.88 -2.41 -12.41
CA ASN A 117 17.21 -1.28 -11.76
C ASN A 117 15.71 -1.25 -12.07
N VAL A 118 15.31 -1.54 -13.32
CA VAL A 118 13.90 -1.52 -13.75
C VAL A 118 13.11 -2.60 -13.02
N THR A 119 13.63 -3.82 -13.01
CA THR A 119 12.94 -4.94 -12.37
C THR A 119 12.95 -4.84 -10.84
N HIS A 120 14.01 -4.28 -10.27
CA HIS A 120 14.06 -4.00 -8.83
C HIS A 120 12.94 -3.02 -8.43
N LEU A 121 12.69 -1.97 -9.21
CA LEU A 121 11.57 -1.04 -8.98
C LEU A 121 10.22 -1.77 -8.99
N LEU A 122 10.03 -2.70 -9.93
CA LEU A 122 8.81 -3.50 -10.01
C LEU A 122 8.66 -4.45 -8.81
N ILE A 123 9.76 -5.06 -8.34
CA ILE A 123 9.76 -5.89 -7.13
C ILE A 123 9.36 -5.04 -5.92
N VAL A 124 9.97 -3.86 -5.75
CA VAL A 124 9.62 -2.93 -4.66
C VAL A 124 8.14 -2.57 -4.72
N ALA A 125 7.61 -2.20 -5.89
CA ALA A 125 6.20 -1.90 -6.05
C ALA A 125 5.30 -3.09 -5.69
N ALA A 126 5.61 -4.27 -6.20
CA ALA A 126 4.81 -5.48 -5.99
C ALA A 126 4.76 -5.88 -4.51
N PHE A 127 5.90 -5.98 -3.84
CA PHE A 127 5.95 -6.35 -2.42
C PHE A 127 5.28 -5.30 -1.53
N THR A 128 5.44 -4.02 -1.85
CA THR A 128 4.80 -2.92 -1.12
C THR A 128 3.27 -2.99 -1.23
N ASN A 129 2.75 -3.33 -2.42
CA ASN A 129 1.31 -3.52 -2.66
C ASN A 129 0.76 -4.76 -1.93
N ILE A 130 1.50 -5.87 -1.91
CA ILE A 130 1.16 -7.06 -1.14
C ILE A 130 1.10 -6.70 0.35
N GLY A 131 2.13 -6.02 0.86
CA GLY A 131 2.17 -5.53 2.25
C GLY A 131 0.98 -4.63 2.58
N SER A 132 0.66 -3.66 1.72
CA SER A 132 -0.51 -2.79 1.91
C SER A 132 -1.82 -3.57 1.94
N THR A 133 -1.97 -4.59 1.10
CA THR A 133 -3.18 -5.43 1.05
C THR A 133 -3.33 -6.24 2.35
N ILE A 134 -2.25 -6.86 2.81
CA ILE A 134 -2.20 -7.56 4.11
C ILE A 134 -2.53 -6.59 5.25
N GLY A 135 -1.99 -5.36 5.18
CA GLY A 135 -2.27 -4.31 6.15
C GLY A 135 -3.77 -4.00 6.26
N VAL A 136 -4.50 -3.88 5.15
CA VAL A 136 -5.96 -3.67 5.19
C VAL A 136 -6.68 -4.87 5.78
N ILE A 137 -6.32 -6.10 5.36
CA ILE A 137 -6.93 -7.34 5.85
C ILE A 137 -6.78 -7.47 7.38
N ILE A 138 -5.66 -7.01 7.94
CA ILE A 138 -5.40 -7.06 9.39
C ILE A 138 -6.02 -5.85 10.10
N ALA A 139 -6.00 -4.66 9.49
CA ALA A 139 -6.52 -3.44 10.10
C ALA A 139 -8.04 -3.54 10.35
N LEU A 140 -8.81 -4.06 9.40
CA LEU A 140 -10.27 -4.16 9.53
C LEU A 140 -10.73 -4.95 10.78
N PRO A 141 -10.32 -6.22 11.00
CA PRO A 141 -10.71 -6.96 12.21
C PRO A 141 -10.12 -6.37 13.48
N TYR A 142 -8.95 -5.71 13.40
CA TYR A 142 -8.38 -5.00 14.54
C TYR A 142 -9.26 -3.81 14.96
N LEU A 143 -9.74 -3.01 14.00
CA LEU A 143 -10.64 -1.89 14.27
C LEU A 143 -11.97 -2.35 14.85
N VAL A 144 -12.50 -3.52 14.44
CA VAL A 144 -13.68 -4.11 15.08
C VAL A 144 -13.41 -4.35 16.56
N LYS A 145 -12.33 -5.05 16.92
CA LYS A 145 -11.96 -5.32 18.33
C LYS A 145 -11.65 -4.07 19.13
N LEU A 146 -11.21 -3.00 18.47
CA LEU A 146 -10.90 -1.73 19.12
C LEU A 146 -12.19 -0.99 19.52
N LEU A 147 -13.26 -1.15 18.76
CA LEU A 147 -14.49 -0.37 18.89
C LEU A 147 -15.62 -1.11 19.61
N PHE A 148 -15.68 -2.44 19.48
CA PHE A 148 -16.62 -3.32 20.16
C PHE A 148 -15.92 -4.09 21.28
#